data_AF-A0AA37TLI3-F1
#
_entry.id   AF-A0AA37TLI3-F1
#
_cell.length_a   1.000
_cell.length_b   1.000
_cell.length_c   1.000
_cell.angle_alpha   90.00
_cell.angle_beta   90.00
_cell.angle_gamma   90.00
#
_symmetry.space_group_name_H-M   'P 1'
#
loop_
_entity.id
_entity.type
_entity.pdbx_description
1 polymer ?
#
loop_
_entity_poly.entity_id
_entity_poly.type
_entity_poly.pdbx_seq_one_letter_code
_entity_poly.pdbx_strand_id
1 'polypeptide(L)'
;MTDPEILEACARSEISPQIALSRLVLAGRTVDVARLERAAAERPDAPPLAALAHLAERHRGRLDALGRLARSGLWPEGADVRAATAALFDRLADEAPEAGVAFYTFGDPDDLAAATDELMAVIRAWAPPAGRRVVDFGCGIGRVAAALAGEAERVLGLDLSAGMVAEARRRAGERGNLAFAQNADGLCPVADGAVDLLIAVDSLPYVVQANGLDAFLAEAARVLAPGGDLLVFNWSYRSDPERDCAEAQALAAAHGFAMLRAGERPFRIWDGTGFHLRRRA
;
A
#
# COMPACT_ATOMS: atom_id res chain seq x y z
N MET A 1 -19.77 -12.30 13.22
CA MET A 1 -20.52 -11.10 13.70
C MET A 1 -20.33 -9.98 12.70
N THR A 2 -21.33 -9.13 12.46
CA THR A 2 -21.18 -7.92 11.63
C THR A 2 -21.08 -6.70 12.52
N ASP A 3 -20.08 -5.87 12.29
CA ASP A 3 -19.98 -4.55 12.91
C ASP A 3 -20.94 -3.58 12.20
N PRO A 4 -21.96 -3.02 12.87
CA PRO A 4 -22.93 -2.14 12.24
C PRO A 4 -22.32 -0.89 11.61
N GLU A 5 -21.26 -0.34 12.19
CA GLU A 5 -20.62 0.88 11.67
C GLU A 5 -19.89 0.59 10.36
N ILE A 6 -19.19 -0.54 10.27
CA ILE A 6 -18.52 -0.98 9.04
C ILE A 6 -19.56 -1.25 7.94
N LEU A 7 -20.68 -1.90 8.29
CA LEU A 7 -21.75 -2.16 7.33
C LEU A 7 -22.39 -0.85 6.84
N GLU A 8 -22.59 0.12 7.72
CA GLU A 8 -23.21 1.40 7.35
C GLU A 8 -22.28 2.25 6.48
N ALA A 9 -20.98 2.29 6.80
CA ALA A 9 -19.98 2.93 5.96
C ALA A 9 -19.90 2.30 4.57
N CYS A 10 -19.94 0.96 4.49
CA CYS A 10 -19.98 0.24 3.21
C CYS A 10 -21.26 0.54 2.43
N ALA A 11 -22.42 0.48 3.09
CA ALA A 11 -23.72 0.76 2.46
C ALA A 11 -23.77 2.16 1.82
N ARG A 12 -23.17 3.15 2.49
CA ARG A 12 -23.08 4.55 2.02
C ARG A 12 -21.93 4.80 1.04
N SER A 13 -21.18 3.76 0.64
CA SER A 13 -19.98 3.86 -0.20
C SER A 13 -18.90 4.78 0.37
N GLU A 14 -18.85 4.93 1.70
CA GLU A 14 -17.78 5.65 2.39
C GLU A 14 -16.48 4.85 2.42
N ILE A 15 -16.60 3.51 2.37
CA ILE A 15 -15.51 2.54 2.21
C ILE A 15 -15.89 1.47 1.17
N SER A 16 -14.89 0.91 0.50
CA SER A 16 -15.10 -0.18 -0.46
C SER A 16 -15.54 -1.48 0.24
N PRO A 17 -16.22 -2.41 -0.47
CA PRO A 17 -16.51 -3.74 0.06
C PRO A 17 -15.27 -4.50 0.54
N GLN A 18 -14.13 -4.34 -0.15
CA GLN A 18 -12.86 -4.96 0.23
C GLN A 18 -12.34 -4.40 1.55
N ILE A 19 -12.43 -3.08 1.75
CA ILE A 19 -12.01 -2.45 3.00
C ILE A 19 -12.99 -2.79 4.14
N ALA A 20 -14.29 -2.86 3.86
CA ALA A 20 -15.27 -3.32 4.82
C ALA A 20 -14.98 -4.75 5.29
N LEU A 21 -14.76 -5.69 4.37
CA LEU A 21 -14.41 -7.07 4.73
C LEU A 21 -13.08 -7.15 5.47
N SER A 22 -12.07 -6.39 5.02
CA SER A 22 -10.76 -6.30 5.70
C SER A 22 -10.91 -5.86 7.15
N ARG A 23 -11.68 -4.80 7.41
CA ARG A 23 -11.93 -4.31 8.77
C ARG A 23 -12.67 -5.35 9.63
N LEU A 24 -13.63 -6.07 9.06
CA LEU A 24 -14.33 -7.16 9.76
C LEU A 24 -13.37 -8.29 10.15
N VAL A 25 -12.42 -8.66 9.27
CA VAL A 25 -11.39 -9.67 9.57
C VAL A 25 -10.39 -9.15 10.61
N LEU A 26 -9.94 -7.90 10.47
CA LEU A 26 -8.98 -7.24 11.37
C LEU A 26 -9.54 -7.03 12.78
N ALA A 27 -10.87 -6.94 12.94
CA ALA A 27 -11.52 -6.93 14.25
C ALA A 27 -11.31 -8.25 15.05
N GLY A 28 -10.61 -9.24 14.47
CA GLY A 28 -10.09 -10.41 15.18
C GLY A 28 -11.13 -11.47 15.49
N ARG A 29 -12.32 -11.39 14.88
CA ARG A 29 -13.45 -12.30 15.11
C ARG A 29 -13.82 -13.03 13.81
N THR A 30 -14.49 -14.18 13.92
CA THR A 30 -15.02 -14.90 12.76
C THR A 30 -16.07 -14.05 12.02
N VAL A 31 -15.84 -13.88 10.71
CA VAL A 31 -16.79 -13.22 9.81
C VAL A 31 -17.99 -14.15 9.59
N ASP A 32 -19.19 -13.63 9.81
CA ASP A 32 -20.43 -14.39 9.63
C ASP A 32 -21.01 -14.08 8.24
N VAL A 33 -20.65 -14.91 7.26
CA VAL A 33 -21.04 -14.72 5.85
C VAL A 33 -22.56 -14.76 5.68
N ALA A 34 -23.25 -15.68 6.35
CA ALA A 34 -24.70 -15.80 6.28
C ALA A 34 -25.41 -14.54 6.81
N ARG A 35 -24.81 -13.87 7.80
CA ARG A 35 -25.31 -12.58 8.29
C ARG A 35 -25.06 -11.43 7.31
N LEU A 36 -23.94 -11.44 6.58
CA LEU A 36 -23.69 -10.47 5.52
C LEU A 36 -24.70 -10.63 4.37
N GLU A 37 -24.99 -11.87 3.97
CA GLU A 37 -26.01 -12.17 2.95
C GLU A 37 -27.41 -11.66 3.37
N ARG A 38 -27.80 -11.88 4.64
CA ARG A 38 -29.06 -11.33 5.18
C ARG A 38 -29.07 -9.80 5.17
N ALA A 39 -27.99 -9.16 5.63
CA ALA A 39 -27.88 -7.70 5.63
C ALA A 39 -27.96 -7.09 4.23
N ALA A 40 -27.45 -7.79 3.21
CA ALA A 40 -27.59 -7.40 1.81
C ALA A 40 -29.03 -7.58 1.30
N ALA A 41 -29.69 -8.70 1.65
CA ALA A 41 -31.07 -8.97 1.26
C ALA A 41 -32.09 -8.00 1.90
N GLU A 42 -31.82 -7.54 3.12
CA GLU A 42 -32.65 -6.57 3.85
C GLU A 42 -32.53 -5.13 3.28
N ARG A 43 -31.45 -4.83 2.55
CA ARG A 43 -31.15 -3.51 1.99
C ARG A 43 -30.79 -3.59 0.50
N PRO A 44 -31.75 -3.96 -0.38
CA PRO A 44 -31.51 -4.12 -1.81
C PRO A 44 -31.15 -2.80 -2.53
N ASP A 45 -31.43 -1.67 -1.89
CA ASP A 45 -31.06 -0.31 -2.31
C ASP A 45 -29.60 0.06 -2.02
N ALA A 46 -28.84 -0.83 -1.36
CA ALA A 46 -27.42 -0.66 -1.07
C ALA A 46 -26.54 -1.72 -1.80
N PRO A 47 -26.27 -1.56 -3.11
CA PRO A 47 -25.44 -2.48 -3.90
C PRO A 47 -24.07 -2.83 -3.28
N PRO A 48 -23.35 -1.93 -2.57
CA PRO A 48 -22.08 -2.28 -1.92
C PRO A 48 -22.21 -3.43 -0.90
N LEU A 49 -23.35 -3.59 -0.23
CA LEU A 49 -23.56 -4.69 0.73
C LEU A 49 -23.68 -6.04 0.03
N ALA A 50 -24.33 -6.07 -1.15
CA ALA A 50 -24.38 -7.28 -1.97
C ALA A 50 -22.98 -7.66 -2.46
N ALA A 51 -22.17 -6.68 -2.88
CA ALA A 51 -20.77 -6.90 -3.25
C ALA A 51 -19.94 -7.40 -2.06
N LEU A 52 -20.13 -6.84 -0.86
CA LEU A 52 -19.48 -7.30 0.38
C LEU A 52 -19.84 -8.75 0.71
N ALA A 53 -21.12 -9.12 0.65
CA ALA A 53 -21.56 -10.49 0.91
C ALA A 53 -20.99 -11.47 -0.12
N HIS A 54 -21.00 -11.11 -1.41
CA HIS A 54 -20.41 -11.93 -2.46
C HIS A 54 -18.90 -12.13 -2.27
N LEU A 55 -18.18 -11.06 -1.92
CA LEU A 55 -16.76 -11.10 -1.61
C LEU A 55 -16.49 -12.02 -0.40
N ALA A 56 -17.25 -11.87 0.68
CA ALA A 56 -17.12 -12.71 1.86
C ALA A 56 -17.37 -14.20 1.56
N GLU A 57 -18.32 -14.51 0.67
CA GLU A 57 -18.56 -15.88 0.20
C GLU A 57 -17.40 -16.41 -0.64
N ARG A 58 -16.94 -15.64 -1.64
CA ARG A 58 -15.81 -16.01 -2.51
C ARG A 58 -14.55 -16.34 -1.70
N HIS A 59 -14.28 -15.59 -0.64
CA HIS A 59 -13.10 -15.79 0.21
C HIS A 59 -13.37 -16.59 1.49
N ARG A 60 -14.55 -17.21 1.65
CA ARG A 60 -14.96 -17.92 2.89
C ARG A 60 -13.88 -18.87 3.42
N GLY A 61 -13.21 -19.62 2.53
CA GLY A 61 -12.15 -20.56 2.88
C GLY A 61 -10.85 -19.93 3.42
N ARG A 62 -10.66 -18.62 3.24
CA ARG A 62 -9.45 -17.87 3.66
C ARG A 62 -9.69 -17.00 4.90
N LEU A 63 -10.93 -16.61 5.18
CA LEU A 63 -11.26 -15.64 6.25
C LEU A 63 -10.78 -16.09 7.63
N ASP A 64 -10.89 -17.38 7.96
CA ASP A 64 -10.45 -17.89 9.27
C ASP A 64 -8.93 -17.83 9.44
N ALA A 65 -8.18 -18.11 8.37
CA ALA A 65 -6.72 -18.01 8.38
C ALA A 65 -6.27 -16.56 8.53
N LEU A 66 -6.88 -15.65 7.77
CA LEU A 66 -6.62 -14.20 7.88
C LEU A 66 -7.02 -13.65 9.25
N GLY A 67 -8.11 -14.14 9.83
CA GLY A 67 -8.51 -13.77 11.20
C GLY A 67 -7.52 -14.26 12.26
N ARG A 68 -6.92 -15.45 12.09
CA ARG A 68 -5.82 -15.92 12.95
C ARG A 68 -4.58 -15.03 12.79
N LEU A 69 -4.23 -14.69 11.55
CA LEU A 69 -3.13 -13.78 11.25
C LEU A 69 -3.35 -12.41 11.91
N ALA A 70 -4.54 -11.82 11.78
CA ALA A 70 -4.88 -10.55 12.42
C ALA A 70 -4.72 -10.59 13.95
N ARG A 71 -5.16 -11.68 14.61
CA ARG A 71 -5.00 -11.89 16.05
C ARG A 71 -3.55 -12.09 16.49
N SER A 72 -2.68 -12.56 15.60
CA SER A 72 -1.24 -12.69 15.87
C SER A 72 -0.49 -11.35 15.86
N GLY A 73 -1.18 -10.25 15.51
CA GLY A 73 -0.63 -8.91 15.41
C GLY A 73 -0.30 -8.54 13.97
N LEU A 74 -0.81 -7.41 13.49
CA LEU A 74 -0.50 -6.85 12.17
C LEU A 74 0.00 -5.40 12.25
N TRP A 75 0.30 -4.95 13.47
CA TRP A 75 0.75 -3.61 13.76
C TRP A 75 2.08 -3.70 14.48
N PRO A 76 3.11 -2.93 14.04
CA PRO A 76 4.37 -2.90 14.75
C PRO A 76 4.17 -2.18 16.09
N GLU A 77 4.67 -2.81 17.16
CA GLU A 77 4.60 -2.30 18.53
C GLU A 77 6.00 -2.21 19.13
N GLY A 78 6.20 -1.27 20.06
CA GLY A 78 7.46 -1.10 20.81
C GLY A 78 8.15 0.24 20.57
N ALA A 79 9.28 0.43 21.26
CA ALA A 79 10.03 1.68 21.24
C ALA A 79 10.79 1.91 19.91
N ASP A 80 11.26 0.83 19.27
CA ASP A 80 11.86 0.87 17.94
C ASP A 80 10.86 0.38 16.89
N VAL A 81 10.08 1.34 16.37
CA VAL A 81 9.04 1.07 15.36
C VAL A 81 9.63 0.51 14.07
N ARG A 82 10.87 0.89 13.69
CA ARG A 82 11.48 0.40 12.43
C ARG A 82 11.85 -1.07 12.56
N ALA A 83 12.51 -1.44 13.65
CA ALA A 83 12.85 -2.84 13.90
C ALA A 83 11.58 -3.72 14.06
N ALA A 84 10.55 -3.21 14.74
CA ALA A 84 9.27 -3.89 14.87
C ALA A 84 8.57 -4.08 13.52
N THR A 85 8.61 -3.07 12.65
CA THR A 85 8.09 -3.16 11.27
C THR A 85 8.85 -4.22 10.47
N ALA A 86 10.18 -4.30 10.59
CA ALA A 86 10.98 -5.31 9.90
C ALA A 86 10.61 -6.73 10.33
N ALA A 87 10.55 -6.97 11.64
CA ALA A 87 10.18 -8.27 12.17
C ALA A 87 8.75 -8.69 11.78
N LEU A 88 7.81 -7.72 11.73
CA LEU A 88 6.46 -7.96 11.26
C LEU A 88 6.46 -8.44 9.80
N PHE A 89 7.11 -7.71 8.91
CA PHE A 89 7.10 -8.04 7.49
C PHE A 89 7.94 -9.26 7.13
N ASP A 90 9.01 -9.56 7.86
CA ASP A 90 9.74 -10.83 7.73
C ASP A 90 8.82 -12.02 8.03
N ARG A 91 8.05 -11.96 9.11
CA ARG A 91 7.07 -13.00 9.43
C ARG A 91 5.96 -13.09 8.38
N LEU A 92 5.45 -11.95 7.89
CA LEU A 92 4.40 -11.94 6.88
C LEU A 92 4.87 -12.50 5.54
N ALA A 93 6.14 -12.31 5.18
CA ALA A 93 6.73 -12.92 3.99
C ALA A 93 6.67 -14.45 4.04
N ASP A 94 6.85 -15.04 5.23
CA ASP A 94 6.78 -16.49 5.44
C ASP A 94 5.33 -17.01 5.55
N GLU A 95 4.47 -16.30 6.28
CA GLU A 95 3.13 -16.80 6.63
C GLU A 95 2.07 -16.50 5.57
N ALA A 96 2.09 -15.30 4.97
CA ALA A 96 1.03 -14.82 4.09
C ALA A 96 1.51 -13.64 3.21
N PRO A 97 2.47 -13.84 2.29
CA PRO A 97 3.14 -12.76 1.58
C PRO A 97 2.20 -11.84 0.79
N GLU A 98 1.18 -12.38 0.12
CA GLU A 98 0.18 -11.60 -0.61
C GLU A 98 -0.67 -10.72 0.33
N ALA A 99 -1.18 -11.31 1.41
CA ALA A 99 -2.01 -10.58 2.37
C ALA A 99 -1.19 -9.58 3.18
N GLY A 100 0.12 -9.80 3.32
CA GLY A 100 1.03 -8.87 3.99
C GLY A 100 1.20 -7.54 3.26
N VAL A 101 1.17 -7.53 1.93
CA VAL A 101 1.38 -6.30 1.13
C VAL A 101 0.09 -5.64 0.63
N ALA A 102 -1.03 -6.35 0.71
CA ALA A 102 -2.34 -5.86 0.30
C ALA A 102 -3.44 -6.69 0.98
N PHE A 103 -3.66 -6.45 2.28
CA PHE A 103 -4.60 -7.24 3.09
C PHE A 103 -6.02 -7.31 2.49
N TYR A 104 -6.43 -6.26 1.79
CA TYR A 104 -7.72 -6.14 1.10
C TYR A 104 -7.89 -7.06 -0.13
N THR A 105 -6.86 -7.82 -0.48
CA THR A 105 -6.91 -8.88 -1.51
C THR A 105 -7.09 -10.27 -0.91
N PHE A 106 -7.10 -10.38 0.44
CA PHE A 106 -7.32 -11.63 1.18
C PHE A 106 -6.35 -12.76 0.83
N GLY A 107 -5.16 -12.41 0.32
CA GLY A 107 -4.17 -13.36 -0.17
C GLY A 107 -4.60 -14.12 -1.43
N ASP A 108 -5.60 -13.61 -2.16
CA ASP A 108 -6.03 -14.15 -3.44
C ASP A 108 -5.14 -13.58 -4.57
N PRO A 109 -4.44 -14.42 -5.35
CA PRO A 109 -3.55 -13.95 -6.41
C PRO A 109 -4.25 -13.14 -7.50
N ASP A 110 -5.51 -13.47 -7.83
CA ASP A 110 -6.25 -12.78 -8.89
C ASP A 110 -6.65 -11.37 -8.44
N ASP A 111 -7.07 -11.23 -7.18
CA ASP A 111 -7.41 -9.92 -6.60
C ASP A 111 -6.15 -9.07 -6.38
N LEU A 112 -5.02 -9.69 -6.04
CA LEU A 112 -3.74 -8.99 -5.96
C LEU A 112 -3.26 -8.51 -7.33
N ALA A 113 -3.45 -9.30 -8.39
CA ALA A 113 -3.17 -8.88 -9.76
C ALA A 113 -4.06 -7.70 -10.16
N ALA A 114 -5.38 -7.78 -9.91
CA ALA A 114 -6.31 -6.70 -10.21
C ALA A 114 -5.97 -5.39 -9.45
N ALA A 115 -5.59 -5.48 -8.18
CA ALA A 115 -5.13 -4.32 -7.40
C ALA A 115 -3.82 -3.73 -7.96
N THR A 116 -2.92 -4.59 -8.45
CA THR A 116 -1.66 -4.14 -9.07
C THR A 116 -1.91 -3.46 -10.42
N ASP A 117 -2.83 -3.97 -11.22
CA ASP A 117 -3.21 -3.35 -12.49
C ASP A 117 -3.86 -1.98 -12.30
N GLU A 118 -4.73 -1.83 -11.29
CA GLU A 118 -5.33 -0.56 -10.92
C GLU A 118 -4.26 0.47 -10.50
N LEU A 119 -3.32 0.05 -9.64
CA LEU A 119 -2.17 0.87 -9.25
C LEU A 119 -1.33 1.31 -10.45
N MET A 120 -0.99 0.39 -11.35
CA MET A 120 -0.22 0.69 -12.54
C MET A 120 -0.95 1.64 -13.49
N ALA A 121 -2.28 1.53 -13.62
CA ALA A 121 -3.07 2.48 -14.40
C ALA A 121 -2.98 3.91 -13.84
N VAL A 122 -3.05 4.06 -12.52
CA VAL A 122 -2.91 5.36 -11.85
C VAL A 122 -1.49 5.91 -11.99
N ILE A 123 -0.46 5.08 -11.79
CA ILE A 123 0.95 5.46 -11.97
C ILE A 123 1.19 5.99 -13.39
N ARG A 124 0.74 5.25 -14.42
CA ARG A 124 0.86 5.68 -15.82
C ARG A 124 0.17 7.02 -16.08
N ALA A 125 -1.00 7.24 -15.48
CA ALA A 125 -1.76 8.48 -15.65
C ALA A 125 -1.11 9.68 -14.96
N TRP A 126 -0.45 9.49 -13.81
CA TRP A 126 0.11 10.57 -13.02
C TRP A 126 1.56 10.88 -13.39
N ALA A 127 2.37 9.84 -13.58
CA ALA A 127 3.80 9.93 -13.86
C ALA A 127 4.24 8.72 -14.69
N PRO A 128 4.11 8.76 -16.03
CA PRO A 128 4.46 7.65 -16.91
C PRO A 128 5.86 7.10 -16.61
N PRO A 129 6.02 5.77 -16.40
CA PRO A 129 7.31 5.18 -16.02
C PRO A 129 8.24 4.95 -17.22
N ALA A 130 7.74 5.04 -18.45
CA ALA A 130 8.47 4.72 -19.67
C ALA A 130 9.82 5.46 -19.75
N GLY A 131 10.91 4.71 -19.84
CA GLY A 131 12.28 5.25 -19.95
C GLY A 131 12.80 5.95 -18.68
N ARG A 132 12.16 5.77 -17.52
CA ARG A 132 12.57 6.39 -16.25
C ARG A 132 13.38 5.43 -15.38
N ARG A 133 14.20 6.02 -14.52
CA ARG A 133 14.92 5.35 -13.43
C ARG A 133 14.02 5.39 -12.19
N VAL A 134 13.50 4.24 -11.78
CA VAL A 134 12.45 4.15 -10.77
C VAL A 134 12.97 3.53 -9.46
N VAL A 135 12.55 4.08 -8.33
CA VAL A 135 12.67 3.45 -7.01
C VAL A 135 11.28 3.15 -6.47
N ASP A 136 11.07 1.90 -6.04
CA ASP A 136 9.86 1.45 -5.33
C ASP A 136 10.23 1.28 -3.85
N PHE A 137 9.78 2.19 -3.00
CA PHE A 137 10.10 2.29 -1.57
C PHE A 137 9.07 1.53 -0.73
N GLY A 138 9.54 0.53 0.02
CA GLY A 138 8.68 -0.46 0.66
C GLY A 138 8.05 -1.38 -0.37
N CYS A 139 8.88 -1.98 -1.24
CA CYS A 139 8.41 -2.74 -2.40
C CYS A 139 7.72 -4.06 -2.03
N GLY A 140 7.83 -4.51 -0.78
CA GLY A 140 7.27 -5.77 -0.29
C GLY A 140 7.73 -6.96 -1.14
N ILE A 141 6.77 -7.75 -1.60
CA ILE A 141 6.99 -8.89 -2.51
C ILE A 141 7.25 -8.50 -3.97
N GLY A 142 7.50 -7.21 -4.25
CA GLY A 142 7.96 -6.71 -5.55
C GLY A 142 6.89 -6.63 -6.64
N ARG A 143 5.59 -6.68 -6.30
CA ARG A 143 4.50 -6.70 -7.30
C ARG A 143 4.47 -5.47 -8.19
N VAL A 144 4.69 -4.28 -7.62
CA VAL A 144 4.69 -3.01 -8.35
C VAL A 144 6.01 -2.83 -9.10
N ALA A 145 7.15 -3.04 -8.42
CA ALA A 145 8.48 -3.03 -9.05
C ALA A 145 8.58 -3.95 -10.29
N ALA A 146 8.03 -5.17 -10.23
CA ALA A 146 8.05 -6.11 -11.34
C ALA A 146 7.17 -5.67 -12.53
N ALA A 147 6.05 -5.01 -12.26
CA ALA A 147 5.20 -4.42 -13.30
C ALA A 147 5.86 -3.19 -13.94
N LEU A 148 6.45 -2.31 -13.13
CA LEU A 148 7.22 -1.15 -13.59
C LEU A 148 8.40 -1.55 -14.48
N ALA A 149 9.08 -2.64 -14.17
CA ALA A 149 10.22 -3.14 -14.96
C ALA A 149 9.83 -3.52 -16.40
N GLY A 150 8.54 -3.70 -16.70
CA GLY A 150 8.04 -3.89 -18.07
C GLY A 150 8.03 -2.61 -18.91
N GLU A 151 8.16 -1.43 -18.30
CA GLU A 151 8.03 -0.12 -18.95
C GLU A 151 9.22 0.82 -18.67
N ALA A 152 9.76 0.78 -17.46
CA ALA A 152 10.85 1.63 -16.99
C ALA A 152 12.22 1.25 -17.57
N GLU A 153 13.14 2.21 -17.61
CA GLU A 153 14.54 1.96 -17.98
C GLU A 153 15.19 1.02 -16.97
N ARG A 154 15.00 1.30 -15.68
CA ARG A 154 15.51 0.50 -14.56
C ARG A 154 14.65 0.70 -13.33
N VAL A 155 14.53 -0.34 -12.51
CA VAL A 155 13.77 -0.33 -11.27
C VAL A 155 14.61 -0.89 -10.13
N LEU A 156 14.65 -0.16 -9.02
CA LEU A 156 15.19 -0.62 -7.75
C LEU A 156 14.06 -0.70 -6.72
N GLY A 157 13.71 -1.92 -6.30
CA GLY A 157 12.83 -2.13 -5.15
C GLY A 157 13.63 -2.12 -3.85
N LEU A 158 13.24 -1.26 -2.91
CA LEU A 158 13.81 -1.21 -1.56
C LEU A 158 12.77 -1.64 -0.55
N ASP A 159 13.14 -2.54 0.34
CA ASP A 159 12.31 -2.89 1.50
C ASP A 159 13.18 -3.05 2.74
N LEU A 160 12.62 -2.78 3.90
CA LEU A 160 13.32 -2.95 5.18
C LEU A 160 13.39 -4.42 5.60
N SER A 161 12.42 -5.25 5.15
CA SER A 161 12.32 -6.68 5.44
C SER A 161 13.18 -7.51 4.48
N ALA A 162 14.02 -8.36 5.04
CA ALA A 162 14.83 -9.29 4.25
C ALA A 162 13.97 -10.41 3.64
N GLY A 163 12.94 -10.87 4.36
CA GLY A 163 11.97 -11.84 3.88
C GLY A 163 11.20 -11.34 2.67
N MET A 164 10.71 -10.09 2.71
CA MET A 164 10.02 -9.47 1.59
C MET A 164 10.93 -9.34 0.35
N VAL A 165 12.18 -8.89 0.52
CA VAL A 165 13.16 -8.81 -0.57
C VAL A 165 13.48 -10.19 -1.16
N ALA A 166 13.61 -11.22 -0.32
CA ALA A 166 13.82 -12.59 -0.80
C ALA A 166 12.64 -13.07 -1.64
N GLU A 167 11.42 -12.82 -1.19
CA GLU A 167 10.20 -13.18 -1.90
C GLU A 167 10.04 -12.38 -3.21
N ALA A 168 10.36 -11.09 -3.20
CA ALA A 168 10.36 -10.25 -4.39
C ALA A 168 11.32 -10.77 -5.47
N ARG A 169 12.55 -11.13 -5.08
CA ARG A 169 13.53 -11.75 -5.99
C ARG A 169 13.01 -13.08 -6.54
N ARG A 170 12.43 -13.92 -5.68
CA ARG A 170 11.88 -15.22 -6.08
C ARG A 170 10.76 -15.08 -7.10
N ARG A 171 9.83 -14.14 -6.90
CA ARG A 171 8.68 -13.91 -7.80
C ARG A 171 9.08 -13.27 -9.13
N ALA A 172 9.95 -12.27 -9.07
CA ALA A 172 10.32 -11.49 -10.25
C ALA A 172 11.21 -12.27 -11.22
N GLY A 173 12.00 -13.22 -10.69
CA GLY A 173 13.05 -13.90 -11.42
C GLY A 173 14.19 -12.94 -11.80
N GLU A 174 15.13 -13.43 -12.61
CA GLU A 174 16.22 -12.59 -13.12
C GLU A 174 15.71 -11.69 -14.25
N ARG A 175 15.91 -10.38 -14.10
CA ARG A 175 15.63 -9.38 -15.13
C ARG A 175 16.74 -8.35 -15.15
N GLY A 176 17.24 -8.01 -16.33
CA GLY A 176 18.42 -7.14 -16.48
C GLY A 176 18.21 -5.70 -15.98
N ASN A 177 16.97 -5.25 -15.83
CA ASN A 177 16.61 -3.88 -15.43
C ASN A 177 15.90 -3.80 -14.07
N LEU A 178 15.82 -4.88 -13.28
CA LEU A 178 15.15 -4.90 -11.99
C LEU A 178 16.07 -5.47 -10.92
N ALA A 179 16.25 -4.71 -9.84
CA ALA A 179 16.99 -5.15 -8.66
C ALA A 179 16.17 -4.93 -7.40
N PHE A 180 16.45 -5.73 -6.37
CA PHE A 180 15.89 -5.58 -5.04
C PHE A 180 17.00 -5.51 -4.02
N ALA A 181 16.89 -4.61 -3.05
CA ALA A 181 17.83 -4.52 -1.94
C ALA A 181 17.10 -4.33 -0.61
N GLN A 182 17.58 -5.02 0.41
CA GLN A 182 17.13 -4.81 1.78
C GLN A 182 17.82 -3.57 2.33
N ASN A 183 17.05 -2.61 2.84
CA ASN A 183 17.59 -1.39 3.43
C ASN A 183 16.68 -0.83 4.53
N ALA A 184 17.16 -0.84 5.77
CA ALA A 184 16.47 -0.24 6.91
C ALA A 184 16.63 1.30 6.95
N ASP A 185 17.69 1.83 6.33
CA ASP A 185 18.03 3.26 6.32
C ASP A 185 17.37 4.03 5.17
N GLY A 186 16.20 3.56 4.74
CA GLY A 186 15.35 4.22 3.75
C GLY A 186 15.95 4.32 2.34
N LEU A 187 16.37 5.53 1.94
CA LEU A 187 16.89 5.82 0.58
C LEU A 187 18.42 6.04 0.54
N CYS A 188 19.11 5.82 1.66
CA CYS A 188 20.57 5.93 1.78
C CYS A 188 21.39 5.29 0.62
N PRO A 189 21.08 4.07 0.12
CA PRO A 189 21.89 3.44 -0.94
C PRO A 189 21.71 4.09 -2.32
N VAL A 190 20.80 5.05 -2.46
CA VAL A 190 20.49 5.70 -3.74
C VAL A 190 21.27 7.01 -3.84
N ALA A 191 21.98 7.18 -4.95
CA ALA A 191 22.77 8.39 -5.20
C ALA A 191 21.90 9.62 -5.49
N ASP A 192 22.46 10.80 -5.24
CA ASP A 192 21.81 12.09 -5.48
C ASP A 192 21.40 12.24 -6.96
N GLY A 193 20.17 12.71 -7.20
CA GLY A 193 19.63 12.92 -8.56
C GLY A 193 19.58 11.69 -9.46
N ALA A 194 19.73 10.48 -8.91
CA ALA A 194 19.83 9.23 -9.66
C ALA A 194 18.48 8.62 -10.04
N VAL A 195 17.38 9.19 -9.55
CA VAL A 195 16.01 8.68 -9.69
C VAL A 195 15.14 9.70 -10.41
N ASP A 196 14.33 9.25 -11.35
CA ASP A 196 13.34 10.10 -12.01
C ASP A 196 11.98 9.94 -11.35
N LEU A 197 11.62 8.73 -10.91
CA LEU A 197 10.34 8.41 -10.27
C LEU A 197 10.56 7.62 -8.98
N LEU A 198 10.08 8.14 -7.86
CA LEU A 198 10.04 7.45 -6.57
C LEU A 198 8.59 7.12 -6.25
N ILE A 199 8.32 5.87 -5.88
CA ILE A 199 6.97 5.41 -5.54
C ILE A 199 6.99 4.82 -4.13
N ALA A 200 5.97 5.10 -3.34
CA ALA A 200 5.72 4.50 -2.04
C ALA A 200 4.26 4.04 -1.98
N VAL A 201 4.02 2.72 -2.05
CA VAL A 201 2.67 2.14 -2.04
C VAL A 201 2.42 1.46 -0.71
N ASP A 202 1.55 2.03 0.11
CA ASP A 202 1.18 1.51 1.44
C ASP A 202 2.37 1.33 2.41
N SER A 203 3.49 2.01 2.16
CA SER A 203 4.71 1.96 2.97
C SER A 203 4.89 3.21 3.85
N LEU A 204 4.39 4.36 3.40
CA LEU A 204 4.49 5.62 4.14
C LEU A 204 3.79 5.62 5.52
N PRO A 205 2.69 4.87 5.76
CA PRO A 205 2.09 4.80 7.09
C PRO A 205 3.04 4.31 8.18
N TYR A 206 3.99 3.42 7.85
CA TYR A 206 5.01 2.95 8.79
C TYR A 206 6.10 4.00 9.03
N VAL A 207 6.43 4.80 8.01
CA VAL A 207 7.33 5.96 8.15
C VAL A 207 6.71 7.02 9.07
N VAL A 208 5.40 7.26 8.91
CA VAL A 208 4.62 8.15 9.79
C VAL A 208 4.67 7.66 11.23
N GLN A 209 4.40 6.37 11.45
CA GLN A 209 4.41 5.77 12.79
C GLN A 209 5.78 5.86 13.45
N ALA A 210 6.86 5.76 12.66
CA ALA A 210 8.24 5.94 13.13
C ALA A 210 8.69 7.41 13.24
N ASN A 211 7.78 8.39 13.08
CA ASN A 211 8.08 9.82 13.05
C ASN A 211 9.19 10.20 12.03
N GLY A 212 9.27 9.48 10.91
CA GLY A 212 10.35 9.59 9.93
C GLY A 212 10.02 10.42 8.69
N LEU A 213 8.84 11.04 8.61
CA LEU A 213 8.36 11.72 7.39
C LEU A 213 9.28 12.85 6.94
N ASP A 214 9.73 13.71 7.85
CA ASP A 214 10.60 14.84 7.49
C ASP A 214 11.91 14.37 6.84
N ALA A 215 12.58 13.41 7.48
CA ALA A 215 13.78 12.78 6.94
C ALA A 215 13.53 12.04 5.62
N PHE A 216 12.38 11.38 5.48
CA PHE A 216 12.01 10.73 4.23
C PHE A 216 11.84 11.74 3.08
N LEU A 217 11.16 12.87 3.29
CA LEU A 217 10.99 13.89 2.24
C LEU A 217 12.33 14.55 1.90
N ALA A 218 13.21 14.78 2.88
CA ALA A 218 14.56 15.28 2.63
C ALA A 218 15.35 14.32 1.72
N GLU A 219 15.32 13.03 2.03
CA GLU A 219 16.00 12.00 1.23
C GLU A 219 15.36 11.81 -0.14
N ALA A 220 14.03 11.84 -0.24
CA ALA A 220 13.31 11.81 -1.51
C ALA A 220 13.74 12.98 -2.41
N ALA A 221 13.89 14.17 -1.83
CA ALA A 221 14.38 15.37 -2.53
C ALA A 221 15.83 15.24 -2.99
N ARG A 222 16.68 14.56 -2.22
CA ARG A 222 18.09 14.30 -2.56
C ARG A 222 18.22 13.34 -3.73
N VAL A 223 17.50 12.22 -3.70
CA VAL A 223 17.66 11.14 -4.71
C VAL A 223 16.95 11.43 -6.02
N LEU A 224 15.87 12.22 -5.99
CA LEU A 224 15.15 12.62 -7.20
C LEU A 224 15.95 13.67 -7.98
N ALA A 225 16.06 13.44 -9.29
CA ALA A 225 16.53 14.45 -10.22
C ALA A 225 15.60 15.69 -10.19
N PRO A 226 16.10 16.89 -10.53
CA PRO A 226 15.24 18.04 -10.81
C PRO A 226 14.10 17.67 -11.76
N GLY A 227 12.86 17.96 -11.38
CA GLY A 227 11.66 17.58 -12.14
C GLY A 227 11.17 16.14 -11.95
N GLY A 228 11.89 15.32 -11.16
CA GLY A 228 11.47 13.96 -10.81
C GLY A 228 10.19 13.93 -9.97
N ASP A 229 9.46 12.82 -10.02
CA ASP A 229 8.17 12.65 -9.36
C ASP A 229 8.28 11.73 -8.14
N LEU A 230 7.59 12.09 -7.06
CA LEU A 230 7.28 11.22 -5.94
C LEU A 230 5.78 10.92 -5.96
N LEU A 231 5.43 9.64 -6.06
CA LEU A 231 4.07 9.16 -5.88
C LEU A 231 3.95 8.44 -4.54
N VAL A 232 3.00 8.87 -3.73
CA VAL A 232 2.65 8.19 -2.47
C VAL A 232 1.22 7.72 -2.60
N PHE A 233 1.00 6.44 -2.34
CA PHE A 233 -0.34 5.91 -2.18
C PHE A 233 -0.49 5.39 -0.76
N ASN A 234 -1.46 5.97 -0.05
CA ASN A 234 -1.71 5.94 1.38
C ASN A 234 -0.63 6.62 2.21
N TRP A 235 -0.95 7.81 2.74
CA TRP A 235 -0.03 8.63 3.54
C TRP A 235 0.13 8.08 4.95
N SER A 236 -0.99 7.81 5.64
CA SER A 236 -0.99 7.33 7.02
C SER A 236 -2.18 6.42 7.32
N TYR A 237 -2.10 5.65 8.42
CA TYR A 237 -3.24 4.92 8.98
C TYR A 237 -4.03 5.73 10.02
N ARG A 238 -3.82 7.05 10.12
CA ARG A 238 -4.51 7.90 11.11
C ARG A 238 -6.00 8.10 10.80
N SER A 239 -6.44 7.74 9.60
CA SER A 239 -7.82 7.94 9.12
C SER A 239 -8.26 9.41 9.16
N ASP A 240 -7.33 10.33 8.93
CA ASP A 240 -7.56 11.78 8.95
C ASP A 240 -6.99 12.42 7.66
N PRO A 241 -7.77 12.39 6.56
CA PRO A 241 -7.28 12.85 5.25
C PRO A 241 -6.96 14.35 5.22
N GLU A 242 -7.66 15.16 6.02
CA GLU A 242 -7.42 16.60 6.08
C GLU A 242 -6.05 16.89 6.69
N ARG A 243 -5.74 16.21 7.80
CA ARG A 243 -4.41 16.28 8.43
C ARG A 243 -3.32 15.77 7.50
N ASP A 244 -3.54 14.65 6.81
CA ASP A 244 -2.55 14.09 5.88
C ASP A 244 -2.28 15.04 4.71
N CYS A 245 -3.32 15.67 4.16
CA CYS A 245 -3.16 16.71 3.13
C CYS A 245 -2.37 17.92 3.62
N ALA A 246 -2.68 18.44 4.81
CA ALA A 246 -1.98 19.58 5.38
C ALA A 246 -0.50 19.27 5.68
N GLU A 247 -0.21 18.10 6.26
CA GLU A 247 1.15 17.63 6.55
C GLU A 247 1.94 17.41 5.25
N ALA A 248 1.35 16.77 4.25
CA ALA A 248 1.97 16.56 2.95
C ALA A 248 2.31 17.88 2.25
N GLN A 249 1.40 18.86 2.27
CA GLN A 249 1.63 20.18 1.68
C GLN A 249 2.77 20.94 2.38
N ALA A 250 2.78 20.94 3.72
CA ALA A 250 3.80 21.62 4.51
C ALA A 250 5.19 21.01 4.27
N LEU A 251 5.30 19.68 4.34
CA LEU A 251 6.57 18.98 4.11
C LEU A 251 7.04 19.07 2.66
N ALA A 252 6.12 19.01 1.68
CA ALA A 252 6.46 19.23 0.29
C ALA A 252 7.11 20.61 0.09
N ALA A 253 6.52 21.68 0.66
CA ALA A 253 7.07 23.01 0.56
C ALA A 253 8.44 23.13 1.24
N ALA A 254 8.61 22.55 2.43
CA ALA A 254 9.86 22.58 3.19
C ALA A 254 11.01 21.88 2.46
N HIS A 255 10.72 20.79 1.75
CA HIS A 255 11.72 19.97 1.06
C HIS A 255 11.81 20.22 -0.45
N GLY A 256 11.30 21.36 -0.94
CA GLY A 256 11.49 21.77 -2.34
C GLY A 256 10.70 20.92 -3.35
N PHE A 257 9.49 20.50 -3.00
CA PHE A 257 8.54 19.87 -3.89
C PHE A 257 7.41 20.83 -4.30
N ALA A 258 6.90 20.66 -5.51
CA ALA A 258 5.59 21.15 -5.91
C ALA A 258 4.56 20.04 -5.68
N MET A 259 3.48 20.34 -4.97
CA MET A 259 2.35 19.42 -4.80
C MET A 259 1.45 19.51 -6.03
N LEU A 260 1.34 18.42 -6.79
CA LEU A 260 0.48 18.34 -7.98
C LEU A 260 -0.88 17.74 -7.65
N ARG A 261 -0.92 16.80 -6.70
CA ARG A 261 -2.14 16.15 -6.20
C ARG A 261 -1.99 15.83 -4.72
N ALA A 262 -3.03 16.05 -3.92
CA ALA A 262 -3.03 15.74 -2.50
C ALA A 262 -4.37 15.13 -2.08
N GLY A 263 -4.33 13.93 -1.50
CA GLY A 263 -5.52 13.28 -0.94
C GLY A 263 -6.50 12.71 -1.97
N GLU A 264 -6.08 12.51 -3.22
CA GLU A 264 -6.93 11.94 -4.27
C GLU A 264 -7.35 10.51 -3.90
N ARG A 265 -8.51 10.04 -4.34
CA ARG A 265 -8.94 8.64 -4.15
C ARG A 265 -9.07 7.94 -5.51
N PRO A 266 -7.95 7.57 -6.15
CA PRO A 266 -7.98 7.13 -7.55
C PRO A 266 -8.34 5.64 -7.71
N PHE A 267 -8.55 4.92 -6.61
CA PHE A 267 -8.70 3.47 -6.59
C PHE A 267 -10.16 3.07 -6.29
N ARG A 268 -10.57 1.92 -6.83
CA ARG A 268 -11.88 1.31 -6.57
C ARG A 268 -11.79 0.13 -5.62
N ILE A 269 -10.68 -0.62 -5.66
CA ILE A 269 -10.48 -1.82 -4.84
C ILE A 269 -10.05 -1.41 -3.42
N TRP A 270 -9.24 -0.36 -3.33
CA TRP A 270 -8.64 0.14 -2.10
C TRP A 270 -9.03 1.59 -1.84
N ASP A 271 -9.19 1.99 -0.59
CA ASP A 271 -9.58 3.37 -0.23
C ASP A 271 -8.36 4.27 0.08
N GLY A 272 -7.15 3.86 -0.31
CA GLY A 272 -5.93 4.61 -0.09
C GLY A 272 -5.92 5.95 -0.81
N THR A 273 -5.46 7.00 -0.13
CA THR A 273 -5.32 8.34 -0.71
C THR A 273 -4.01 8.47 -1.49
N GLY A 274 -4.03 9.08 -2.65
CA GLY A 274 -2.86 9.31 -3.49
C GLY A 274 -2.37 10.74 -3.45
N PHE A 275 -1.05 10.89 -3.47
CA PHE A 275 -0.32 12.15 -3.48
C PHE A 275 0.71 12.11 -4.61
N HIS A 276 0.86 13.24 -5.30
CA HIS A 276 1.82 13.41 -6.38
C HIS A 276 2.61 14.68 -6.14
N LEU A 277 3.89 14.50 -5.84
CA LEU A 277 4.84 15.58 -5.62
C LEU A 277 5.85 15.59 -6.77
N ARG A 278 6.31 16.77 -7.18
CA ARG A 278 7.38 16.93 -8.17
C ARG A 278 8.54 17.73 -7.59
N ARG A 279 9.75 17.20 -7.70
CA ARG A 279 10.98 17.86 -7.26
C ARG A 279 11.15 19.15 -8.06
N ARG A 280 11.25 20.30 -7.37
CA ARG A 280 11.54 21.58 -8.03
C ARG A 280 12.96 21.57 -8.59
N ALA A 281 13.17 22.37 -9.63
CA ALA A 281 14.48 22.61 -10.20
C ALA A 281 15.39 23.39 -9.24
#